data_AF-A0A0D8IXW8-F1
#
_entry.id   AF-A0A0D8IXW8-F1
#
_cell.length_a   1.000
_cell.length_b   1.000
_cell.length_c   1.000
_cell.angle_alpha   90.00
_cell.angle_beta   90.00
_cell.angle_gamma   90.00
#
_symmetry.space_group_name_H-M   'P 1'
#
loop_
_entity.id
_entity.type
_entity.pdbx_description
1 polymer ?
#
loop_
_entity_poly.entity_id
_entity_poly.type
_entity_poly.pdbx_seq_one_letter_code
_entity_poly.pdbx_strand_id
1 'polypeptide(L)'
;MDARELTRDEKKKIRTLVTGMCANYDRESGLCLPLDCACYMLHKCWTGAYCRYFREAVLPLNPELQASLTTEGISPELRACAVCGKAFLPEGRQAYCSDACKAEGNRRKSRERMRKMREKRPGGCYDLPPPKA
;
A
#
# COMPACT_ATOMS: atom_id res chain seq x y z
N MET A 1 -3.11 -13.71 -12.09
CA MET A 1 -2.20 -13.58 -10.93
C MET A 1 -1.06 -12.69 -11.36
N ASP A 2 -1.10 -11.41 -11.00
CA ASP A 2 -0.02 -10.48 -11.32
C ASP A 2 1.19 -10.81 -10.43
N ALA A 3 2.27 -11.28 -11.04
CA ALA A 3 3.52 -11.55 -10.33
C ALA A 3 4.14 -10.22 -9.90
N ARG A 4 4.33 -10.04 -8.59
CA ARG A 4 5.03 -8.88 -8.03
C ARG A 4 6.43 -9.29 -7.57
N GLU A 5 7.34 -8.33 -7.56
CA GLU A 5 8.65 -8.58 -6.95
C GLU A 5 8.47 -8.77 -5.43
N LEU A 6 9.22 -9.74 -4.87
CA LEU A 6 9.34 -9.89 -3.44
C LEU A 6 10.11 -8.70 -2.87
N THR A 7 9.66 -8.20 -1.73
CA THR A 7 10.41 -7.16 -1.00
C THR A 7 11.70 -7.74 -0.42
N ARG A 8 12.66 -6.87 -0.06
CA ARG A 8 13.89 -7.29 0.63
C ARG A 8 13.60 -8.07 1.93
N ASP A 9 12.58 -7.66 2.67
CA ASP A 9 12.17 -8.32 3.92
C ASP A 9 11.59 -9.71 3.66
N GLU A 10 10.74 -9.86 2.65
CA GLU A 10 10.17 -11.16 2.26
C GLU A 10 11.25 -12.13 1.79
N LYS A 11 12.19 -11.68 0.94
CA LYS A 11 13.34 -12.50 0.51
C LYS A 11 14.17 -12.96 1.72
N LYS A 12 14.35 -12.09 2.72
CA LYS A 12 15.06 -12.42 3.97
C LYS A 12 14.29 -13.46 4.79
N LYS A 13 12.99 -13.26 5.03
CA LYS A 13 12.14 -14.19 5.79
C LYS A 13 12.06 -15.56 5.13
N ILE A 14 11.93 -15.62 3.80
CA ILE A 14 11.98 -16.87 3.03
C ILE A 14 13.32 -17.58 3.28
N ARG A 15 14.45 -16.87 3.16
CA ARG A 15 15.77 -17.44 3.41
C ARG A 15 15.90 -18.00 4.82
N THR A 16 15.50 -17.24 5.84
CA THR A 16 15.53 -17.67 7.24
C THR A 16 14.67 -18.92 7.47
N LEU A 17 13.48 -18.99 6.88
CA LEU A 17 12.62 -20.17 6.98
C LEU A 17 13.25 -21.39 6.31
N VAL A 18 13.81 -21.23 5.12
CA VAL A 18 14.45 -22.33 4.38
C VAL A 18 15.67 -22.85 5.14
N THR A 19 16.59 -21.97 5.52
CA THR A 19 17.84 -22.39 6.20
C THR A 19 17.62 -22.78 7.66
N GLY A 20 16.55 -22.31 8.28
CA GLY A 20 16.24 -22.51 9.70
C GLY A 20 15.36 -23.72 9.98
N MET A 21 14.29 -23.88 9.19
CA MET A 21 13.14 -24.73 9.53
C MET A 21 12.77 -25.77 8.44
N CYS A 22 13.31 -25.68 7.22
CA CYS A 22 12.97 -26.62 6.15
C CYS A 22 13.70 -27.96 6.35
N ALA A 23 12.94 -29.03 6.58
CA ALA A 23 13.52 -30.38 6.74
C ALA A 23 14.25 -30.91 5.49
N ASN A 24 13.93 -30.37 4.32
CA ASN A 24 14.55 -30.76 3.06
C ASN A 24 15.83 -29.98 2.74
N TYR A 25 16.17 -28.96 3.55
CA TYR A 25 17.38 -28.17 3.34
C TYR A 25 18.49 -28.69 4.25
N ASP A 26 19.59 -29.12 3.64
CA ASP A 26 20.79 -29.49 4.38
C ASP A 26 21.71 -28.28 4.55
N ARG A 27 22.06 -28.00 5.81
CA ARG A 27 22.93 -26.87 6.17
C ARG A 27 24.40 -27.15 5.90
N GLU A 28 24.81 -28.42 5.90
CA GLU A 28 26.22 -28.79 5.71
C GLU A 28 26.62 -28.70 4.23
N SER A 29 25.82 -29.31 3.34
CA SER A 29 26.04 -29.21 1.89
C SER A 29 25.52 -27.91 1.28
N GLY A 30 24.55 -27.24 1.93
CA GLY A 30 23.86 -26.07 1.39
C GLY A 30 22.86 -26.42 0.26
N LEU A 31 22.46 -27.69 0.15
CA LEU A 31 21.60 -28.20 -0.91
C LEU A 31 20.20 -28.58 -0.41
N CYS A 32 19.26 -28.66 -1.34
CA CYS A 32 17.94 -29.21 -1.10
C CYS A 32 17.97 -30.73 -1.36
N LEU A 33 17.86 -31.56 -0.33
CA LEU A 33 18.07 -33.01 -0.40
C LEU A 33 17.23 -33.71 -1.50
N PRO A 34 15.92 -33.43 -1.67
CA PRO A 34 15.14 -34.10 -2.72
C PRO A 34 15.52 -33.68 -4.15
N LEU A 35 16.23 -32.58 -4.32
CA LEU A 35 16.60 -32.03 -5.63
C LEU A 35 18.10 -32.13 -5.92
N ASP A 36 18.92 -32.49 -4.91
CA ASP A 36 20.38 -32.54 -4.96
C ASP A 36 21.03 -31.29 -5.62
N CYS A 37 20.43 -30.12 -5.40
CA CYS A 37 20.90 -28.85 -5.94
C CYS A 37 20.47 -27.67 -5.06
N ALA A 38 20.89 -26.46 -5.44
CA ALA A 38 20.56 -25.24 -4.72
C ALA A 38 19.03 -25.07 -4.57
N CYS A 39 18.56 -24.77 -3.36
CA CYS A 39 17.14 -24.64 -3.10
C CYS A 39 16.53 -23.48 -3.90
N TYR A 40 15.55 -23.79 -4.76
CA TYR A 40 14.82 -22.80 -5.57
C TYR A 40 14.30 -21.60 -4.76
N MET A 41 13.87 -21.83 -3.52
CA MET A 41 13.33 -20.77 -2.65
C MET A 41 14.37 -19.72 -2.24
N LEU A 42 15.67 -20.05 -2.24
CA LEU A 42 16.75 -19.13 -1.83
C LEU A 42 17.11 -18.09 -2.89
N HIS A 43 16.75 -18.36 -4.14
CA HIS A 43 17.04 -17.51 -5.30
C HIS A 43 15.79 -16.82 -5.87
N LYS A 44 14.63 -17.01 -5.21
CA LYS A 44 13.35 -16.51 -5.69
C LYS A 44 13.25 -14.99 -5.55
N CYS A 45 12.91 -14.32 -6.64
CA CYS A 45 12.74 -12.85 -6.68
C CYS A 45 11.29 -12.39 -6.83
N TRP A 46 10.39 -13.26 -7.30
CA TRP A 46 9.00 -12.90 -7.65
C TRP A 46 7.99 -13.77 -6.91
N THR A 47 6.82 -13.22 -6.60
CA THR A 47 5.68 -13.95 -6.06
C THR A 47 5.12 -14.96 -7.07
N GLY A 48 4.27 -15.87 -6.59
CA GLY A 48 3.79 -17.02 -7.38
C GLY A 48 4.68 -18.24 -7.21
N ALA A 49 4.48 -19.27 -8.05
CA ALA A 49 5.13 -20.59 -8.04
C ALA A 49 6.15 -20.82 -6.88
N TYR A 50 5.65 -21.27 -5.73
CA TYR A 50 6.48 -21.62 -4.57
C TYR A 50 6.74 -23.13 -4.56
N CYS A 51 7.87 -23.55 -3.99
CA CYS A 51 8.10 -24.97 -3.69
C CYS A 51 6.91 -25.52 -2.89
N ARG A 52 6.37 -26.67 -3.30
CA ARG A 52 5.17 -27.25 -2.70
C ARG A 52 5.34 -27.50 -1.21
N TYR A 53 6.45 -28.13 -0.82
CA TYR A 53 6.77 -28.37 0.59
C TYR A 53 6.95 -27.07 1.38
N PHE A 54 7.60 -26.06 0.78
CA PHE A 54 7.72 -24.75 1.42
C PHE A 54 6.33 -24.15 1.69
N ARG A 55 5.44 -24.12 0.69
CA ARG A 55 4.11 -23.55 0.84
C ARG A 55 3.26 -24.28 1.88
N GLU A 56 3.32 -25.60 1.93
CA GLU A 56 2.43 -26.43 2.74
C GLU A 56 2.94 -26.67 4.16
N ALA A 57 4.27 -26.76 4.37
CA ALA A 57 4.85 -27.14 5.66
C ALA A 57 5.75 -26.07 6.29
N VAL A 58 6.44 -25.24 5.49
CA VAL A 58 7.45 -24.29 6.01
C VAL A 58 6.89 -22.87 6.16
N LEU A 59 6.12 -22.40 5.17
CA LEU A 59 5.52 -21.07 5.14
C LEU A 59 4.53 -20.84 6.30
N PRO A 60 3.70 -21.83 6.72
CA PRO A 60 2.81 -21.67 7.87
C PRO A 60 3.51 -21.40 9.20
N LEU A 61 4.82 -21.67 9.30
CA LEU A 61 5.62 -21.32 10.48
C LEU A 61 5.82 -19.80 10.64
N ASN A 62 5.51 -19.02 9.61
CA ASN A 62 5.50 -17.56 9.66
C ASN A 62 4.19 -17.01 9.09
N PRO A 63 3.15 -16.85 9.93
CA PRO A 63 1.84 -16.37 9.50
C PRO A 63 1.86 -14.98 8.86
N GLU A 64 2.76 -14.09 9.31
CA GLU A 64 2.91 -12.75 8.73
C GLU A 64 3.40 -12.80 7.28
N LEU A 65 4.43 -13.61 7.02
CA LEU A 65 4.93 -13.84 5.67
C LEU A 65 3.89 -14.56 4.82
N GLN A 66 3.21 -15.57 5.37
CA GLN A 66 2.13 -16.25 4.66
C GLN A 66 1.08 -15.24 4.20
N ALA A 67 0.57 -14.40 5.12
CA ALA A 67 -0.38 -13.36 4.79
C ALA A 67 0.16 -12.39 3.74
N SER A 68 1.42 -11.95 3.83
CA SER A 68 2.00 -11.01 2.83
C SER A 68 2.11 -11.62 1.43
N LEU A 69 2.31 -12.95 1.34
CA LEU A 69 2.42 -13.68 0.08
C LEU A 69 1.08 -14.17 -0.47
N THR A 70 0.09 -14.44 0.39
CA THR A 70 -1.27 -14.87 0.00
C THR A 70 -2.24 -13.71 -0.14
N THR A 71 -1.89 -12.51 0.35
CA THR A 71 -2.58 -11.29 -0.04
C THR A 71 -2.22 -11.03 -1.49
N GLU A 72 -2.89 -11.74 -2.40
CA GLU A 72 -3.06 -11.32 -3.78
C GLU A 72 -3.38 -9.84 -3.72
N GLY A 73 -2.58 -9.05 -4.46
CA GLY A 73 -2.34 -7.65 -4.21
C GLY A 73 -3.59 -6.96 -3.71
N ILE A 74 -3.47 -6.18 -2.62
CA ILE A 74 -4.49 -5.23 -2.20
C ILE A 74 -4.97 -4.57 -3.49
N SER A 75 -6.09 -5.07 -4.02
CA SER A 75 -6.80 -4.44 -5.11
C SER A 75 -6.95 -3.04 -4.57
N PRO A 76 -6.40 -1.99 -5.22
CA PRO A 76 -6.44 -0.65 -4.67
C PRO A 76 -7.85 -0.44 -4.20
N GLU A 77 -8.05 -0.37 -2.87
CA GLU A 77 -9.41 -0.46 -2.34
C GLU A 77 -10.17 0.66 -3.03
N LEU A 78 -11.25 0.27 -3.72
CA LEU A 78 -12.01 1.19 -4.53
C LEU A 78 -12.48 2.32 -3.60
N ARG A 79 -11.89 3.50 -3.77
CA ARG A 79 -12.17 4.66 -2.94
C ARG A 79 -13.34 5.39 -3.57
N ALA A 80 -14.28 5.87 -2.76
CA ALA A 80 -15.32 6.76 -3.24
C ALA A 80 -14.74 8.16 -3.51
N CYS A 81 -15.03 8.73 -4.67
CA CYS A 81 -14.64 10.10 -4.98
C CYS A 81 -15.34 11.10 -4.06
N ALA A 82 -14.57 11.99 -3.44
CA ALA A 82 -15.11 13.02 -2.53
C ALA A 82 -16.05 14.06 -3.20
N VAL A 83 -16.19 14.05 -4.53
CA VAL A 83 -17.08 14.97 -5.27
C VAL A 83 -18.30 14.25 -5.84
N CYS A 84 -18.09 13.14 -6.56
CA CYS A 84 -19.17 12.44 -7.28
C CYS A 84 -19.57 11.10 -6.65
N GLY A 85 -18.89 10.65 -5.59
CA GLY A 85 -19.18 9.39 -4.90
C GLY A 85 -18.79 8.12 -5.67
N LYS A 86 -18.41 8.22 -6.94
CA LYS A 86 -18.02 7.06 -7.75
C LYS A 86 -16.79 6.36 -7.16
N ALA A 87 -16.86 5.04 -7.10
CA ALA A 87 -15.74 4.18 -6.80
C ALA A 87 -14.66 4.31 -7.89
N PHE A 88 -13.40 4.49 -7.49
CA PHE A 88 -12.25 4.52 -8.40
C PHE A 88 -11.03 3.89 -7.75
N LEU A 89 -10.09 3.41 -8.56
CA LEU A 89 -8.81 2.89 -8.10
C LEU A 89 -7.85 4.06 -7.85
N PRO A 90 -7.45 4.35 -6.60
CA PRO A 90 -6.59 5.49 -6.33
C PRO A 90 -5.12 5.18 -6.63
N GLU A 91 -4.43 6.12 -7.27
CA GLU A 91 -2.96 6.14 -7.30
C GLU A 91 -2.46 6.88 -6.04
N GLY A 92 -1.98 6.10 -5.05
CA GLY A 92 -1.48 6.64 -3.78
C GLY A 92 -2.55 7.38 -2.95
N ARG A 93 -2.31 8.67 -2.64
CA ARG A 93 -3.20 9.51 -1.82
C ARG A 93 -4.27 10.25 -2.64
N GLN A 94 -4.62 9.75 -3.82
CA GLN A 94 -5.64 10.36 -4.68
C GLN A 94 -7.04 10.31 -4.04
N ALA A 95 -7.72 11.46 -3.97
CA ALA A 95 -9.06 11.60 -3.39
C ALA A 95 -10.19 11.78 -4.43
N TYR A 96 -9.81 11.94 -5.71
CA TYR A 96 -10.73 12.28 -6.79
C TYR A 96 -10.54 11.34 -7.98
N CYS A 97 -11.64 10.90 -8.60
CA CYS A 97 -11.60 9.96 -9.72
C CYS A 97 -11.16 10.58 -11.05
N SER A 98 -11.07 11.91 -11.14
CA SER A 98 -10.74 12.65 -12.37
C SER A 98 -10.27 14.07 -12.05
N ASP A 99 -9.58 14.70 -13.01
CA ASP A 99 -9.18 16.12 -12.89
C ASP A 99 -10.37 17.07 -12.78
N ALA A 100 -11.48 16.74 -13.43
CA ALA A 100 -12.73 17.48 -13.27
C ALA A 100 -13.23 17.47 -11.82
N CYS A 101 -13.25 16.29 -11.18
CA CYS A 101 -13.60 16.17 -9.76
C CYS A 101 -12.58 16.86 -8.85
N LYS A 102 -11.29 16.83 -9.20
CA LYS A 102 -10.25 17.53 -8.45
C LYS A 102 -10.42 19.04 -8.50
N ALA A 103 -10.68 19.60 -9.68
CA ALA A 103 -10.97 21.03 -9.86
C ALA A 103 -12.22 21.45 -9.07
N GLU A 104 -13.29 20.67 -9.13
CA GLU A 104 -14.51 20.94 -8.38
C GLU A 104 -14.30 20.87 -6.86
N GLY A 105 -13.58 19.86 -6.38
CA GLY A 105 -13.22 19.73 -4.96
C GLY A 105 -12.43 20.96 -4.47
N ASN A 106 -11.49 21.46 -5.29
CA ASN A 106 -10.72 22.67 -4.98
C ASN A 106 -11.60 23.92 -4.95
N ARG A 107 -12.55 24.07 -5.87
CA ARG A 107 -13.53 25.19 -5.88
C ARG A 107 -14.38 25.19 -4.61
N ARG A 108 -14.90 24.03 -4.18
CA ARG A 108 -15.69 23.88 -2.95
C ARG A 108 -14.88 24.29 -1.71
N LYS A 109 -13.65 23.77 -1.56
CA LYS A 109 -12.75 24.11 -0.44
C LYS A 109 -12.41 25.60 -0.40
N SER A 110 -12.20 26.23 -1.57
CA SER A 110 -11.93 27.66 -1.66
C SER A 110 -13.13 28.50 -1.20
N ARG A 111 -14.34 28.17 -1.66
CA ARG A 111 -15.58 28.84 -1.23
C ARG A 111 -15.81 28.71 0.28
N GLU A 112 -15.63 27.51 0.82
CA GLU A 112 -15.78 27.27 2.26
C GLU A 112 -14.75 28.06 3.08
N ARG A 113 -13.50 28.12 2.63
CA ARG A 113 -12.45 28.94 3.25
C ARG A 113 -12.86 30.42 3.30
N MET A 114 -13.34 30.97 2.18
CA MET A 114 -13.78 32.37 2.10
C MET A 114 -15.02 32.63 2.98
N ARG A 115 -15.96 31.67 3.05
CA ARG A 115 -17.12 31.76 3.95
C ARG A 115 -16.69 31.83 5.41
N LYS A 116 -15.84 30.91 5.86
CA LYS A 116 -15.29 30.90 7.22
C LYS A 116 -14.50 32.17 7.55
N MET A 117 -13.76 32.72 6.58
CA MET A 117 -13.05 34.00 6.75
C MET A 117 -14.03 35.16 6.97
N ARG A 118 -15.16 35.20 6.24
CA ARG A 118 -16.21 36.21 6.44
C ARG A 118 -16.91 36.05 7.79
N GLU A 119 -17.23 34.83 8.19
CA GLU A 119 -17.87 34.51 9.48
C GLU A 119 -16.96 34.85 10.68
N LYS A 120 -15.65 34.68 10.54
CA LYS A 120 -14.66 35.04 11.56
C LYS A 120 -14.36 36.53 11.63
N ARG A 121 -14.86 37.36 10.70
CA ARG A 121 -14.69 38.81 10.80
C ARG A 121 -15.66 39.32 11.86
N PRO A 122 -15.20 39.77 13.05
CA PRO A 122 -16.09 40.45 13.97
C PRO A 122 -16.59 41.70 13.24
N GLY A 123 -17.85 42.07 13.48
CA GLY A 123 -18.37 43.34 13.01
C GLY A 123 -17.40 44.47 13.34
N GLY A 124 -17.07 45.27 12.33
CA GLY A 124 -16.26 46.48 12.46
C GLY A 124 -16.68 47.42 11.36
N CYS A 125 -17.59 48.33 11.69
CA CYS A 125 -17.81 49.56 10.95
C CYS A 125 -16.46 50.22 10.69
N TYR A 126 -16.19 50.62 9.45
CA TYR A 126 -15.22 51.68 9.25
C TYR A 126 -15.95 52.97 9.66
N ASP A 127 -15.61 53.54 10.81
CA ASP A 127 -15.98 54.92 11.08
C ASP A 127 -15.12 55.79 10.15
N LEU A 128 -15.78 56.46 9.19
CA LEU A 128 -15.10 57.43 8.33
C LEU A 128 -14.68 58.62 9.21
N PRO A 129 -13.41 59.06 9.16
CA PRO A 129 -12.98 60.23 9.89
C PRO A 129 -13.78 61.47 9.44
N PRO A 130 -14.15 62.37 10.37
CA PRO A 130 -14.98 63.52 10.03
C PRO A 130 -14.26 64.44 9.03
N PRO A 131 -15.00 65.08 8.11
CA PRO A 131 -14.41 65.99 7.15
C PRO A 131 -13.76 67.19 7.86
N LYS A 132 -12.56 67.55 7.40
CA LYS A 132 -11.81 68.69 7.94
C LYS A 132 -12.49 70.00 7.54
N ALA A 133 -12.70 70.87 8.51
CA ALA A 133 -13.16 72.25 8.34
C ALA A 133 -12.07 73.15 7.76
#